data_AF-A0AAW2T2Y1-F1
#
_entry.id   AF-A0AAW2T2Y1-F1
#
_cell.length_a   1.000
_cell.length_b   1.000
_cell.length_c   1.000
_cell.angle_alpha   90.00
_cell.angle_beta   90.00
_cell.angle_gamma   90.00
#
_symmetry.space_group_name_H-M   'P 1'
#
loop_
_entity.id
_entity.type
_entity.pdbx_description
1 polymer ?
#
loop_
_entity_poly.entity_id
_entity_poly.type
_entity_poly.pdbx_seq_one_letter_code
_entity_poly.pdbx_strand_id
1 'polypeptide(L)'
;MRSSAKHGAPENARGISAHVLTLHQRLYHALNLGCRSSESRGKWQCSDIEIQRLVLRSVDAFLDCISTETLQYPLVKDSVVDMVRALRSILEFKSQSILRLASSVIAKLVNILPSPMLQSHVLDLICPLADLLSSQQVPVAISCATSMNVILTKISSRQEREVSQILDETKVVGYLVRNVKQFCVDDKPIEYIQEMASVLSKILWRWPSFRFCVWSDPKFLSILDAVRLVPGNSVKVAVLQLYSSLGIHTLHYAFPTIQAILVHIAIHTALYEFSLICACQPYVAMGQRSF
;
A
#
# COMPACT_ATOMS: atom_id res chain seq x y z
N MET A 1 -54.59 3.36 -27.55
CA MET A 1 -54.01 3.84 -26.27
C MET A 1 -52.59 3.32 -26.15
N ARG A 2 -51.61 4.22 -26.11
CA ARG A 2 -50.17 3.92 -26.06
C ARG A 2 -49.73 4.07 -24.61
N SER A 3 -49.60 2.97 -23.85
CA SER A 3 -49.10 3.01 -22.48
C SER A 3 -47.57 2.94 -22.50
N SER A 4 -46.96 4.06 -22.12
CA SER A 4 -45.52 4.21 -21.96
C SER A 4 -45.08 3.47 -20.69
N ALA A 5 -44.25 2.43 -20.84
CA ALA A 5 -43.64 1.73 -19.72
C ALA A 5 -42.54 2.62 -19.10
N LYS A 6 -42.86 3.31 -18.01
CA LYS A 6 -41.85 3.91 -17.13
C LYS A 6 -41.12 2.78 -16.42
N HIS A 7 -39.90 2.47 -16.87
CA HIS A 7 -38.96 1.68 -16.07
C HIS A 7 -38.59 2.50 -14.84
N GLY A 8 -39.08 2.09 -13.67
CA GLY A 8 -38.65 2.62 -12.38
C GLY A 8 -37.19 2.24 -12.16
N ALA A 9 -36.32 3.24 -11.99
CA ALA A 9 -34.98 3.01 -11.48
C ALA A 9 -35.08 2.44 -10.05
N PRO A 10 -34.24 1.46 -9.68
CA PRO A 10 -34.28 0.88 -8.34
C PRO A 10 -34.04 1.96 -7.27
N GLU A 11 -34.89 1.95 -6.24
CA GLU A 11 -34.94 2.98 -5.17
C GLU A 11 -33.62 3.14 -4.39
N ASN A 12 -32.69 2.18 -4.53
CA ASN A 12 -31.35 2.18 -3.94
C ASN A 12 -30.36 3.17 -4.58
N ALA A 13 -30.72 3.85 -5.68
CA ALA A 13 -29.85 4.78 -6.42
C ALA A 13 -30.18 6.27 -6.19
N ARG A 14 -31.14 6.62 -5.31
CA ARG A 14 -31.46 8.01 -5.00
C ARG A 14 -30.24 8.71 -4.36
N GLY A 15 -29.53 9.50 -5.15
CA GLY A 15 -28.37 10.29 -4.73
C GLY A 15 -27.07 9.96 -5.47
N ILE A 16 -27.01 8.86 -6.22
CA ILE A 16 -25.83 8.51 -7.02
C ILE A 16 -25.85 9.30 -8.33
N SER A 17 -24.73 9.95 -8.67
CA SER A 17 -24.62 10.70 -9.93
C SER A 17 -24.73 9.76 -11.14
N ALA A 18 -25.33 10.25 -12.23
CA ALA A 18 -25.44 9.47 -13.47
C ALA A 18 -24.06 8.99 -13.97
N HIS A 19 -23.02 9.78 -13.75
CA HIS A 19 -21.65 9.45 -14.10
C HIS A 19 -21.13 8.22 -13.34
N VAL A 20 -21.34 8.15 -12.02
CA VAL A 20 -20.95 7.00 -11.18
C VAL A 20 -21.69 5.74 -11.62
N LEU A 21 -22.98 5.84 -11.96
CA LEU A 21 -23.75 4.70 -12.47
C LEU A 21 -23.23 4.19 -13.81
N THR A 22 -22.87 5.08 -14.74
CA THR A 22 -22.29 4.69 -16.03
C THR A 22 -20.93 3.99 -15.84
N LEU A 23 -20.06 4.51 -14.98
CA LEU A 23 -18.78 3.88 -14.70
C LEU A 23 -18.93 2.55 -13.98
N HIS A 24 -19.87 2.45 -13.03
CA HIS A 24 -20.22 1.20 -12.39
C HIS A 24 -20.68 0.15 -13.40
N GLN A 25 -21.55 0.51 -14.36
CA GLN A 25 -21.99 -0.42 -15.40
C GLN A 25 -20.84 -0.92 -16.28
N ARG A 26 -19.92 -0.02 -16.65
CA ARG A 26 -18.71 -0.38 -17.41
C ARG A 26 -17.81 -1.33 -16.62
N LEU A 27 -17.59 -1.03 -15.34
CA LEU A 27 -16.84 -1.87 -14.42
C LEU A 27 -17.49 -3.26 -14.31
N TYR A 28 -18.80 -3.31 -14.04
CA TYR A 28 -19.55 -4.54 -13.91
C TYR A 28 -19.46 -5.41 -15.18
N HIS A 29 -19.61 -4.79 -16.36
CA HIS A 29 -19.45 -5.51 -17.62
C HIS A 29 -18.03 -6.05 -17.80
N ALA A 30 -17.00 -5.23 -17.54
CA ALA A 30 -15.61 -5.65 -17.65
C ALA A 30 -15.27 -6.81 -16.69
N LEU A 31 -15.75 -6.75 -15.45
CA LEU A 31 -15.56 -7.80 -14.45
C LEU A 31 -16.21 -9.12 -14.90
N ASN A 32 -17.43 -9.07 -15.45
CA ASN A 32 -18.12 -10.25 -15.93
C ASN A 32 -17.43 -10.96 -17.10
N LEU A 33 -16.63 -10.24 -17.92
CA LEU A 33 -15.84 -10.86 -18.99
C LEU A 33 -14.78 -11.84 -18.45
N GLY A 34 -14.35 -11.67 -17.19
CA GLY A 34 -13.34 -12.53 -16.58
C GLY A 34 -13.90 -13.63 -15.66
N CYS A 35 -15.22 -13.73 -15.55
CA CYS A 35 -15.88 -14.77 -14.76
C CYS A 35 -16.16 -16.00 -15.65
N ARG A 36 -15.55 -17.16 -15.36
CA ARG A 36 -15.90 -18.42 -16.03
C ARG A 36 -17.23 -18.94 -15.52
N SER A 37 -18.12 -19.35 -16.43
CA SER A 37 -19.53 -19.55 -16.14
C SER A 37 -19.94 -20.88 -15.48
N SER A 38 -19.05 -21.79 -15.06
CA SER A 38 -19.55 -23.15 -14.73
C SER A 38 -19.13 -23.86 -13.44
N GLU A 39 -18.01 -23.61 -12.74
CA GLU A 39 -17.65 -24.58 -11.66
C GLU A 39 -17.15 -24.01 -10.33
N SER A 40 -16.63 -22.79 -10.28
CA SER A 40 -16.27 -22.15 -9.01
C SER A 40 -17.10 -20.89 -8.82
N ARG A 41 -18.07 -20.94 -7.90
CA ARG A 41 -18.77 -19.74 -7.41
C ARG A 41 -17.75 -18.64 -7.08
N GLY A 42 -17.72 -17.58 -7.88
CA GLY A 42 -17.24 -16.26 -7.45
C GLY A 42 -15.72 -15.98 -7.49
N LYS A 43 -14.90 -16.74 -8.22
CA LYS A 43 -13.49 -16.34 -8.46
C LYS A 43 -13.34 -15.76 -9.87
N TRP A 44 -12.98 -14.47 -9.94
CA TRP A 44 -12.59 -13.83 -11.17
C TRP A 44 -11.28 -14.46 -11.65
N GLN A 45 -11.25 -15.05 -12.85
CA GLN A 45 -10.05 -15.73 -13.34
C GLN A 45 -10.01 -15.67 -14.86
N CYS A 46 -9.26 -14.70 -15.37
CA CYS A 46 -9.01 -14.55 -16.79
C CYS A 46 -7.52 -14.29 -17.02
N SER A 47 -6.90 -15.07 -17.90
CA SER A 47 -5.50 -14.94 -18.30
C SER A 47 -5.30 -14.05 -19.54
N ASP A 48 -6.39 -13.61 -20.19
CA ASP A 48 -6.34 -12.74 -21.36
C ASP A 48 -5.87 -11.33 -20.96
N ILE A 49 -4.75 -10.90 -21.53
CA ILE A 49 -4.08 -9.64 -21.16
C ILE A 49 -4.94 -8.42 -21.49
N GLU A 50 -5.70 -8.43 -22.59
CA GLU A 50 -6.53 -7.29 -22.98
C GLU A 50 -7.79 -7.21 -22.12
N ILE A 51 -8.37 -8.35 -21.72
CA ILE A 51 -9.45 -8.39 -20.73
C ILE A 51 -8.95 -7.90 -19.37
N GLN A 52 -7.80 -8.38 -18.90
CA GLN A 52 -7.17 -7.91 -17.67
C GLN A 52 -6.94 -6.39 -17.71
N ARG A 53 -6.39 -5.87 -18.81
CA ARG A 53 -6.15 -4.44 -19.01
C ARG A 53 -7.46 -3.63 -19.02
N LEU A 54 -8.51 -4.13 -19.66
CA LEU A 54 -9.82 -3.50 -19.67
C LEU A 54 -10.40 -3.41 -18.25
N VAL A 55 -10.30 -4.49 -17.47
CA VAL A 55 -10.72 -4.49 -16.06
C VAL A 55 -9.93 -3.45 -15.27
N LEU A 56 -8.60 -3.44 -15.37
CA LEU A 56 -7.75 -2.48 -14.66
C LEU A 56 -8.13 -1.02 -14.98
N ARG A 57 -8.35 -0.68 -16.26
CA ARG A 57 -8.77 0.66 -16.68
C ARG A 57 -10.18 1.02 -16.19
N SER A 58 -11.07 0.04 -16.14
CA SER A 58 -12.45 0.25 -15.66
C SER A 58 -12.48 0.46 -14.14
N VAL A 59 -11.66 -0.30 -13.40
CA VAL A 59 -11.47 -0.10 -11.96
C VAL A 59 -10.85 1.27 -11.69
N ASP A 60 -9.77 1.62 -12.38
CA ASP A 60 -9.07 2.89 -12.20
C ASP A 60 -10.00 4.09 -12.38
N ALA A 61 -10.77 4.09 -13.48
CA ALA A 61 -11.75 5.14 -13.78
C ALA A 61 -12.90 5.16 -12.77
N PHE A 62 -13.36 4.00 -12.30
CA PHE A 62 -14.39 3.94 -11.27
C PHE A 62 -13.87 4.53 -9.95
N LEU A 63 -12.64 4.21 -9.55
CA LEU A 63 -11.99 4.73 -8.35
C LEU A 63 -11.85 6.25 -8.36
N ASP A 64 -11.64 6.89 -9.53
CA ASP A 64 -11.60 8.36 -9.62
C ASP A 64 -12.91 9.05 -9.22
N CYS A 65 -14.03 8.31 -9.28
CA CYS A 65 -15.33 8.84 -8.93
C CYS A 65 -15.78 8.45 -7.51
N ILE A 66 -14.95 7.70 -6.78
CA ILE A 66 -15.25 7.29 -5.42
C ILE A 66 -14.81 8.37 -4.44
N SER A 67 -15.76 8.92 -3.70
CA SER A 67 -15.56 9.72 -2.49
C SER A 67 -16.05 8.97 -1.23
N THR A 68 -15.72 9.51 -0.05
CA THR A 68 -16.21 9.00 1.24
C THR A 68 -17.74 8.92 1.31
N GLU A 69 -18.45 9.84 0.66
CA GLU A 69 -19.91 9.84 0.58
C GLU A 69 -20.42 8.70 -0.31
N THR A 70 -19.80 8.52 -1.48
CA THR A 70 -20.22 7.47 -2.42
C THR A 70 -19.95 6.06 -1.89
N LEU A 71 -18.93 5.89 -1.05
CA LEU A 71 -18.62 4.61 -0.41
C LEU A 71 -19.72 4.11 0.52
N GLN A 72 -20.66 4.96 0.92
CA GLN A 72 -21.78 4.52 1.76
C GLN A 72 -22.85 3.76 0.96
N TYR A 73 -22.93 3.97 -0.35
CA TYR A 73 -23.91 3.31 -1.19
C TYR A 73 -23.61 1.81 -1.32
N PRO A 74 -24.61 0.92 -1.11
CA PRO A 74 -24.44 -0.53 -1.21
C PRO A 74 -23.80 -0.98 -2.53
N LEU A 75 -24.23 -0.37 -3.64
CA LEU A 75 -23.71 -0.63 -4.98
C LEU A 75 -22.19 -0.43 -5.09
N VAL A 76 -21.65 0.62 -4.45
CA VAL A 76 -20.20 0.87 -4.44
C VAL A 76 -19.50 -0.14 -3.52
N LYS A 77 -20.07 -0.45 -2.35
CA LYS A 77 -19.52 -1.44 -1.41
C LYS A 77 -19.41 -2.83 -2.04
N ASP A 78 -20.47 -3.28 -2.69
CA ASP A 78 -20.50 -4.60 -3.34
C ASP A 78 -19.46 -4.68 -4.48
N SER A 79 -19.31 -3.59 -5.24
CA SER A 79 -18.29 -3.49 -6.28
C SER A 79 -16.86 -3.66 -5.75
N VAL A 80 -16.56 -3.16 -4.55
CA VAL A 80 -15.21 -3.29 -3.96
C VAL A 80 -14.79 -4.75 -3.83
N VAL A 81 -15.72 -5.62 -3.43
CA VAL A 81 -15.42 -7.04 -3.26
C VAL A 81 -15.02 -7.67 -4.60
N ASP A 82 -15.75 -7.36 -5.67
CA ASP A 82 -15.44 -7.88 -7.00
C ASP A 82 -14.16 -7.28 -7.60
N MET A 83 -13.91 -5.98 -7.34
CA MET A 83 -12.65 -5.33 -7.72
C MET A 83 -11.45 -5.99 -7.03
N VAL A 84 -11.49 -6.21 -5.72
CA VAL A 84 -10.41 -6.85 -4.97
C VAL A 84 -10.14 -8.25 -5.51
N ARG A 85 -11.18 -9.05 -5.76
CA ARG A 85 -11.04 -10.40 -6.33
C ARG A 85 -10.33 -10.37 -7.68
N ALA A 86 -10.77 -9.50 -8.58
CA ALA A 86 -10.16 -9.37 -9.90
C ALA A 86 -8.70 -8.89 -9.81
N LEU A 87 -8.43 -7.85 -9.01
CA LEU A 87 -7.09 -7.30 -8.83
C LEU A 87 -6.12 -8.33 -8.23
N ARG A 88 -6.55 -9.07 -7.22
CA ARG A 88 -5.78 -10.18 -6.64
C ARG A 88 -5.36 -11.17 -7.73
N SER A 89 -6.32 -11.68 -8.50
CA SER A 89 -6.04 -12.67 -9.54
C SER A 89 -5.18 -12.12 -10.67
N ILE A 90 -5.36 -10.86 -11.06
CA ILE A 90 -4.50 -10.19 -12.05
C ILE A 90 -3.05 -10.11 -11.56
N LEU A 91 -2.81 -9.78 -10.29
CA LEU A 91 -1.46 -9.78 -9.72
C LEU A 91 -0.85 -11.19 -9.67
N GLU A 92 -1.64 -12.20 -9.35
CA GLU A 92 -1.20 -13.60 -9.27
C GLU A 92 -0.72 -14.14 -10.64
N PHE A 93 -1.26 -13.64 -11.77
CA PHE A 93 -0.77 -13.98 -13.11
C PHE A 93 0.62 -13.41 -13.42
N LYS A 94 1.09 -12.40 -12.66
CA LYS A 94 2.43 -11.80 -12.77
C LYS A 94 2.81 -11.36 -14.20
N SER A 95 1.81 -11.01 -15.02
CA SER A 95 2.00 -10.60 -16.41
C SER A 95 2.72 -9.25 -16.48
N GLN A 96 3.95 -9.26 -17.00
CA GLN A 96 4.84 -8.10 -17.00
C GLN A 96 4.25 -6.87 -17.72
N SER A 97 3.42 -7.08 -18.74
CA SER A 97 2.85 -6.02 -19.58
C SER A 97 1.78 -5.17 -18.88
N ILE A 98 1.21 -5.67 -17.79
CA ILE A 98 0.13 -4.99 -17.05
C ILE A 98 0.43 -4.83 -15.56
N LEU A 99 1.49 -5.45 -15.05
CA LEU A 99 1.82 -5.47 -13.62
C LEU A 99 2.00 -4.07 -13.03
N ARG A 100 2.60 -3.16 -13.80
CA ARG A 100 2.73 -1.74 -13.42
C ARG A 100 1.36 -1.07 -13.24
N LEU A 101 0.43 -1.32 -14.16
CA LEU A 101 -0.92 -0.78 -14.06
C LEU A 101 -1.66 -1.42 -12.87
N ALA A 102 -1.58 -2.74 -12.72
CA ALA A 102 -2.27 -3.48 -11.65
C ALA A 102 -1.83 -3.03 -10.25
N SER A 103 -0.52 -2.94 -10.03
CA SER A 103 0.04 -2.48 -8.74
C SER A 103 -0.32 -1.03 -8.43
N SER A 104 -0.35 -0.15 -9.43
CA SER A 104 -0.79 1.24 -9.27
C SER A 104 -2.28 1.35 -8.92
N VAL A 105 -3.14 0.56 -9.57
CA VAL A 105 -4.58 0.54 -9.28
C VAL A 105 -4.86 0.00 -7.87
N ILE A 106 -4.11 -1.00 -7.41
CA ILE A 106 -4.21 -1.48 -6.03
C ILE A 106 -3.78 -0.41 -5.03
N ALA A 107 -2.68 0.29 -5.29
CA ALA A 107 -2.24 1.40 -4.44
C ALA A 107 -3.33 2.47 -4.32
N LYS A 108 -4.01 2.80 -5.42
CA LYS A 108 -5.15 3.72 -5.40
C LYS A 108 -6.32 3.19 -4.58
N LEU A 109 -6.70 1.92 -4.79
CA LEU A 109 -7.78 1.27 -4.05
C LEU A 109 -7.54 1.32 -2.53
N VAL A 110 -6.39 0.87 -2.04
CA VAL A 110 -6.12 0.78 -0.59
C VAL A 110 -6.06 2.14 0.10
N ASN A 111 -5.73 3.20 -0.65
CA ASN A 111 -5.71 4.58 -0.17
C ASN A 111 -7.12 5.17 -0.07
N ILE A 112 -8.01 4.84 -1.00
CA ILE A 112 -9.41 5.32 -0.98
C ILE A 112 -10.24 4.57 0.06
N LEU A 113 -10.00 3.27 0.26
CA LEU A 113 -10.85 2.45 1.12
C LEU A 113 -10.70 2.79 2.62
N PRO A 114 -11.83 3.02 3.33
CA PRO A 114 -11.86 3.14 4.78
C PRO A 114 -11.35 1.85 5.45
N SER A 115 -10.76 2.00 6.63
CA SER A 115 -10.21 0.87 7.40
C SER A 115 -11.13 -0.36 7.53
N PRO A 116 -12.42 -0.24 7.90
CA PRO A 116 -13.28 -1.43 8.04
C PRO A 116 -13.52 -2.17 6.71
N MET A 117 -13.60 -1.44 5.59
CA MET A 117 -13.76 -2.05 4.27
C MET A 117 -12.46 -2.71 3.80
N LEU A 118 -11.30 -2.09 4.07
CA LEU A 118 -10.03 -2.70 3.70
C LEU A 118 -9.74 -3.95 4.54
N GLN A 119 -10.13 -3.96 5.82
CA GLN A 119 -9.91 -5.09 6.73
C GLN A 119 -10.46 -6.40 6.21
N SER A 120 -11.64 -6.43 5.58
CA SER A 120 -12.19 -7.66 5.00
C SER A 120 -11.37 -8.23 3.84
N HIS A 121 -10.46 -7.44 3.27
CA HIS A 121 -9.69 -7.77 2.08
C HIS A 121 -8.18 -7.84 2.30
N VAL A 122 -7.70 -7.64 3.54
CA VAL A 122 -6.27 -7.64 3.88
C VAL A 122 -5.58 -8.92 3.40
N LEU A 123 -6.16 -10.08 3.71
CA LEU A 123 -5.54 -11.37 3.39
C LEU A 123 -5.51 -11.64 1.87
N ASP A 124 -6.51 -11.15 1.14
CA ASP A 124 -6.56 -11.27 -0.33
C ASP A 124 -5.49 -10.41 -1.02
N LEU A 125 -5.12 -9.29 -0.41
CA LEU A 125 -4.19 -8.33 -1.00
C LEU A 125 -2.74 -8.56 -0.54
N ILE A 126 -2.53 -8.99 0.70
CA ILE A 126 -1.17 -9.01 1.28
C ILE A 126 -0.27 -10.07 0.64
N CYS A 127 -0.79 -11.26 0.29
CA CYS A 127 -0.03 -12.31 -0.38
C CYS A 127 0.55 -11.83 -1.73
N PRO A 128 -0.27 -11.40 -2.71
CA PRO A 128 0.27 -10.99 -4.01
C PRO A 128 1.16 -9.74 -3.91
N LEU A 129 0.90 -8.84 -2.97
CA LEU A 129 1.77 -7.67 -2.74
C LEU A 129 3.14 -8.07 -2.19
N ALA A 130 3.18 -8.97 -1.20
CA ALA A 130 4.43 -9.44 -0.60
C ALA A 130 5.32 -10.15 -1.64
N ASP A 131 4.73 -11.00 -2.47
CA ASP A 131 5.41 -11.66 -3.60
C ASP A 131 6.06 -10.64 -4.56
N LEU A 132 5.32 -9.58 -4.90
CA LEU A 132 5.72 -8.59 -5.89
C LEU A 132 6.73 -7.56 -5.39
N LEU A 133 7.04 -7.52 -4.09
CA LEU A 133 8.17 -6.75 -3.57
C LEU A 133 9.52 -7.22 -4.12
N SER A 134 9.59 -8.48 -4.58
CA SER A 134 10.77 -9.04 -5.24
C SER A 134 10.86 -8.72 -6.74
N SER A 135 9.90 -7.96 -7.29
CA SER A 135 9.84 -7.61 -8.71
C SER A 135 11.06 -6.79 -9.15
N GLN A 136 11.58 -7.11 -10.35
CA GLN A 136 12.65 -6.34 -10.99
C GLN A 136 12.15 -4.99 -11.52
N GLN A 137 10.84 -4.85 -11.76
CA GLN A 137 10.25 -3.56 -12.14
C GLN A 137 10.14 -2.66 -10.92
N VAL A 138 11.07 -1.71 -10.78
CA VAL A 138 11.12 -0.75 -9.66
C VAL A 138 9.75 -0.08 -9.38
N PRO A 139 8.99 0.41 -10.37
CA PRO A 139 7.68 1.03 -10.12
C PRO A 139 6.64 0.09 -9.51
N VAL A 140 6.70 -1.21 -9.87
CA VAL A 140 5.82 -2.24 -9.29
C VAL A 140 6.15 -2.44 -7.82
N ALA A 141 7.44 -2.65 -7.53
CA ALA A 141 7.90 -2.88 -6.17
C ALA A 141 7.60 -1.69 -5.24
N ILE A 142 7.78 -0.45 -5.72
CA ILE A 142 7.38 0.77 -4.99
C ILE A 142 5.88 0.77 -4.72
N SER A 143 5.05 0.59 -5.75
CA SER A 143 3.59 0.60 -5.60
C SER A 143 3.10 -0.49 -4.63
N CYS A 144 3.72 -1.66 -4.67
CA CYS A 144 3.43 -2.75 -3.73
C CYS A 144 3.86 -2.41 -2.31
N ALA A 145 5.05 -1.84 -2.11
CA ALA A 145 5.53 -1.41 -0.80
C ALA A 145 4.63 -0.32 -0.20
N THR A 146 4.25 0.69 -0.98
CA THR A 146 3.31 1.73 -0.55
C THR A 146 1.96 1.14 -0.17
N SER A 147 1.44 0.20 -0.97
CA SER A 147 0.18 -0.48 -0.66
C SER A 147 0.26 -1.29 0.65
N MET A 148 1.35 -2.02 0.85
CA MET A 148 1.60 -2.76 2.08
C MET A 148 1.74 -1.83 3.27
N ASN A 149 2.44 -0.70 3.13
CA ASN A 149 2.58 0.32 4.16
C ASN A 149 1.22 0.80 4.68
N VAL A 150 0.24 0.98 3.79
CA VAL A 150 -1.14 1.37 4.15
C VAL A 150 -1.88 0.20 4.81
N ILE A 151 -1.84 -0.98 4.20
CA ILE A 151 -2.51 -2.18 4.72
C ILE A 151 -2.04 -2.49 6.14
N LEU A 152 -0.72 -2.52 6.38
CA LEU A 152 -0.12 -2.84 7.67
C LEU A 152 -0.58 -1.93 8.81
N THR A 153 -0.96 -0.68 8.52
CA THR A 153 -1.52 0.24 9.53
C THR A 153 -2.98 -0.03 9.86
N LYS A 154 -3.71 -0.70 8.97
CA LYS A 154 -5.15 -0.96 9.07
C LYS A 154 -5.48 -2.39 9.53
N ILE A 155 -4.48 -3.26 9.70
CA ILE A 155 -4.66 -4.63 10.21
C ILE A 155 -5.27 -4.62 11.61
N SER A 156 -6.29 -5.45 11.82
CA SER A 156 -6.89 -5.70 13.14
C SER A 156 -6.11 -6.77 13.91
N SER A 157 -6.21 -6.78 15.24
CA SER A 157 -5.57 -7.80 16.10
C SER A 157 -5.95 -9.23 15.72
N ARG A 158 -7.15 -9.44 15.16
CA ARG A 158 -7.65 -10.74 14.71
C ARG A 158 -6.90 -11.32 13.52
N GLN A 159 -6.23 -10.47 12.74
CA GLN A 159 -5.55 -10.85 11.49
C GLN A 159 -4.03 -10.88 11.65
N GLU A 160 -3.50 -10.49 12.82
CA GLU A 160 -2.05 -10.36 13.02
C GLU A 160 -1.32 -11.68 12.85
N ARG A 161 -1.93 -12.79 13.26
CA ARG A 161 -1.31 -14.12 13.17
C ARG A 161 -1.25 -14.57 11.72
N GLU A 162 -2.36 -14.49 11.01
CA GLU A 162 -2.49 -14.90 9.61
C GLU A 162 -1.59 -14.05 8.72
N VAL A 163 -1.56 -12.73 8.95
CA VAL A 163 -0.63 -11.86 8.23
C VAL A 163 0.82 -12.22 8.55
N SER A 164 1.18 -12.43 9.82
CA SER A 164 2.54 -12.85 10.19
C SER A 164 2.97 -14.12 9.47
N GLN A 165 2.08 -15.11 9.36
CA GLN A 165 2.34 -16.36 8.66
C GLN A 165 2.59 -16.13 7.17
N ILE A 166 1.76 -15.31 6.51
CA ILE A 166 1.96 -14.95 5.10
C ILE A 166 3.31 -14.26 4.89
N LEU A 167 3.70 -13.34 5.77
CA LEU A 167 4.99 -12.63 5.67
C LEU A 167 6.18 -13.60 5.79
N ASP A 168 6.06 -14.63 6.62
CA ASP A 168 7.08 -15.67 6.78
C ASP A 168 7.15 -16.60 5.55
N GLU A 169 6.01 -17.11 5.09
CA GLU A 169 5.89 -17.98 3.91
C GLU A 169 6.41 -17.31 2.63
N THR A 170 6.08 -16.04 2.44
CA THR A 170 6.54 -15.23 1.30
C THR A 170 7.99 -14.75 1.47
N LYS A 171 8.63 -15.00 2.61
CA LYS A 171 10.00 -14.56 2.94
C LYS A 171 10.22 -13.06 2.74
N VAL A 172 9.17 -12.27 2.95
CA VAL A 172 9.15 -10.86 2.56
C VAL A 172 10.23 -10.04 3.26
N VAL A 173 10.53 -10.36 4.53
CA VAL A 173 11.58 -9.68 5.31
C VAL A 173 12.94 -9.86 4.64
N GLY A 174 13.24 -11.07 4.17
CA GLY A 174 14.48 -11.35 3.43
C GLY A 174 14.58 -10.54 2.14
N TYR A 175 13.47 -10.42 1.39
CA TYR A 175 13.42 -9.58 0.19
C TYR A 175 13.60 -8.09 0.50
N LEU A 176 12.96 -7.57 1.54
CA LEU A 176 13.10 -6.17 1.95
C LEU A 176 14.53 -5.85 2.38
N VAL A 177 15.16 -6.72 3.19
CA VAL A 177 16.56 -6.58 3.58
C VAL A 177 17.46 -6.58 2.35
N ARG A 178 17.28 -7.53 1.43
CA ARG A 178 18.05 -7.58 0.17
C ARG A 178 17.88 -6.32 -0.67
N ASN A 179 16.64 -5.84 -0.81
CA ASN A 179 16.31 -4.67 -1.61
C ASN A 179 16.97 -3.40 -1.05
N VAL A 180 16.96 -3.22 0.28
CA VAL A 180 17.65 -2.10 0.94
C VAL A 180 19.18 -2.22 0.77
N LYS A 181 19.74 -3.43 0.88
CA LYS A 181 21.17 -3.65 0.67
C LYS A 181 21.64 -3.32 -0.75
N GLN A 182 20.78 -3.51 -1.73
CA GLN A 182 21.08 -3.26 -3.14
C GLN A 182 21.10 -1.78 -3.51
N PHE A 183 20.69 -0.89 -2.61
CA PHE A 183 20.62 0.54 -2.89
C PHE A 183 21.92 1.13 -3.42
N CYS A 184 23.03 0.95 -2.70
CA CYS A 184 24.31 1.53 -3.09
C CYS A 184 24.94 0.86 -4.32
N VAL A 185 24.31 -0.20 -4.86
CA VAL A 185 24.82 -1.01 -5.97
C VAL A 185 24.05 -0.73 -7.27
N ASP A 186 22.74 -0.51 -7.18
CA ASP A 186 21.84 -0.55 -8.34
C ASP A 186 21.35 0.83 -8.83
N ASP A 187 21.92 1.96 -8.36
CA ASP A 187 21.48 3.33 -8.68
C ASP A 187 19.94 3.54 -8.61
N LYS A 188 19.30 2.86 -7.66
CA LYS A 188 17.84 2.88 -7.50
C LYS A 188 17.36 4.23 -6.97
N PRO A 189 16.16 4.69 -7.38
CA PRO A 189 15.61 5.95 -6.91
C PRO A 189 15.41 5.94 -5.40
N ILE A 190 15.55 7.09 -4.77
CA ILE A 190 15.48 7.27 -3.33
C ILE A 190 14.16 6.74 -2.75
N GLU A 191 13.06 6.94 -3.47
CA GLU A 191 11.71 6.50 -3.11
C GLU A 191 11.65 4.98 -2.93
N TYR A 192 12.44 4.21 -3.70
CA TYR A 192 12.49 2.76 -3.55
C TYR A 192 12.96 2.35 -2.16
N ILE A 193 14.04 2.96 -1.66
CA ILE A 193 14.62 2.61 -0.36
C ILE A 193 13.72 3.08 0.76
N GLN A 194 13.19 4.30 0.62
CA GLN A 194 12.25 4.85 1.58
C GLN A 194 11.06 3.90 1.80
N GLU A 195 10.42 3.45 0.72
CA GLU A 195 9.26 2.58 0.82
C GLU A 195 9.63 1.19 1.38
N MET A 196 10.73 0.59 0.93
CA MET A 196 11.20 -0.71 1.42
C MET A 196 11.57 -0.66 2.91
N ALA A 197 12.30 0.38 3.34
CA ALA A 197 12.67 0.59 4.73
C ALA A 197 11.44 0.87 5.61
N SER A 198 10.45 1.63 5.12
CA SER A 198 9.19 1.88 5.83
C SER A 198 8.35 0.61 6.01
N VAL A 199 8.26 -0.25 4.99
CA VAL A 199 7.54 -1.54 5.14
C VAL A 199 8.26 -2.41 6.16
N LEU A 200 9.59 -2.51 6.04
CA LEU A 200 10.41 -3.31 6.95
C LEU A 200 10.28 -2.82 8.39
N SER A 201 10.35 -1.50 8.63
CA SER A 201 10.23 -0.93 9.97
C SER A 201 8.87 -1.25 10.60
N LYS A 202 7.77 -1.16 9.84
CA LYS A 202 6.43 -1.53 10.32
C LYS A 202 6.30 -3.01 10.63
N ILE A 203 6.85 -3.88 9.79
CA ILE A 203 6.84 -5.33 10.04
C ILE A 203 7.61 -5.64 11.33
N LEU A 204 8.83 -5.10 11.46
CA LEU A 204 9.67 -5.34 12.63
C LEU A 204 9.09 -4.74 13.91
N TRP A 205 8.45 -3.57 13.80
CA TRP A 205 7.74 -2.96 14.92
C TRP A 205 6.63 -3.89 15.43
N ARG A 206 5.79 -4.38 14.51
CA ARG A 206 4.57 -5.12 14.85
C ARG A 206 4.84 -6.59 15.22
N TRP A 207 5.82 -7.23 14.58
CA TRP A 207 6.16 -8.64 14.83
C TRP A 207 7.63 -8.78 15.26
N PRO A 208 7.89 -8.79 16.58
CA PRO A 208 9.24 -8.85 17.12
C PRO A 208 10.05 -10.09 16.70
N SER A 209 9.40 -11.19 16.33
CA SER A 209 10.03 -12.44 15.89
C SER A 209 10.97 -12.26 14.69
N PHE A 210 10.70 -11.29 13.81
CA PHE A 210 11.53 -11.02 12.64
C PHE A 210 12.76 -10.14 12.94
N ARG A 211 12.89 -9.55 14.13
CA ARG A 211 13.97 -8.59 14.43
C ARG A 211 15.35 -9.24 14.44
N PHE A 212 15.45 -10.44 15.00
CA PHE A 212 16.74 -11.11 15.17
C PHE A 212 17.44 -11.39 13.84
N CYS A 213 16.72 -11.84 12.82
CA CYS A 213 17.31 -12.15 11.51
C CYS A 213 17.79 -10.90 10.76
N VAL A 214 17.19 -9.74 11.02
CA VAL A 214 17.59 -8.47 10.42
C VAL A 214 18.74 -7.82 11.21
N TRP A 215 18.66 -7.81 12.54
CA TRP A 215 19.68 -7.20 13.41
C TRP A 215 21.03 -7.92 13.33
N SER A 216 21.02 -9.25 13.18
CA SER A 216 22.23 -10.06 13.13
C SER A 216 23.03 -9.93 11.83
N ASP A 217 22.58 -9.09 10.90
CA ASP A 217 23.17 -8.91 9.58
C ASP A 217 24.08 -7.67 9.52
N PRO A 218 25.40 -7.80 9.72
CA PRO A 218 26.31 -6.64 9.79
C PRO A 218 26.40 -5.87 8.47
N LYS A 219 26.22 -6.56 7.34
CA LYS A 219 26.20 -5.91 6.02
C LYS A 219 24.96 -5.03 5.86
N PHE A 220 23.84 -5.44 6.44
CA PHE A 220 22.64 -4.62 6.44
C PHE A 220 22.83 -3.32 7.23
N LEU A 221 23.34 -3.43 8.46
CA LEU A 221 23.54 -2.28 9.35
C LEU A 221 24.53 -1.26 8.77
N SER A 222 25.66 -1.73 8.22
CA SER A 222 26.63 -0.84 7.55
C SER A 222 26.03 -0.07 6.36
N ILE A 223 25.10 -0.69 5.61
CA ILE A 223 24.40 -0.01 4.52
C ILE A 223 23.39 1.00 5.06
N LEU A 224 22.68 0.71 6.15
CA LEU A 224 21.80 1.70 6.79
C LEU A 224 22.57 2.94 7.27
N ASP A 225 23.79 2.75 7.79
CA ASP A 225 24.67 3.86 8.17
C ASP A 225 25.09 4.70 6.95
N ALA A 226 25.37 4.06 5.82
CA ALA A 226 25.65 4.77 4.57
C ALA A 226 24.42 5.53 4.05
N VAL A 227 23.22 4.92 4.09
CA VAL A 227 21.96 5.54 3.67
C VAL A 227 21.63 6.78 4.51
N ARG A 228 21.99 6.79 5.80
CA ARG A 228 21.79 7.95 6.69
C ARG A 228 22.48 9.22 6.18
N LEU A 229 23.58 9.08 5.42
CA LEU A 229 24.34 10.18 4.85
C LEU A 229 23.73 10.74 3.55
N VAL A 230 22.73 10.08 2.98
CA VAL A 230 22.08 10.49 1.72
C VAL A 230 21.22 11.74 1.94
N PRO A 231 21.22 12.71 0.99
CA PRO A 231 20.33 13.85 1.04
C PRO A 231 18.88 13.42 0.87
N GLY A 232 18.01 13.83 1.80
CA GLY A 232 16.58 13.53 1.77
C GLY A 232 16.01 13.24 3.16
N ASN A 233 15.15 14.13 3.65
CA ASN A 233 14.60 14.03 5.01
C ASN A 233 13.70 12.80 5.18
N SER A 234 12.95 12.41 4.14
CA SER A 234 12.05 11.26 4.19
C SER A 234 12.79 9.92 4.33
N VAL A 235 13.93 9.76 3.65
CA VAL A 235 14.79 8.57 3.79
C VAL A 235 15.34 8.45 5.19
N LYS A 236 15.86 9.57 5.72
CA LYS A 236 16.38 9.61 7.09
C LYS A 236 15.31 9.20 8.10
N VAL A 237 14.10 9.71 7.95
CA VAL A 237 12.96 9.32 8.80
C VAL A 237 12.69 7.81 8.69
N ALA A 238 12.64 7.25 7.47
CA ALA A 238 12.39 5.81 7.29
C ALA A 238 13.50 4.93 7.90
N VAL A 239 14.77 5.33 7.75
CA VAL A 239 15.92 4.63 8.33
C VAL A 239 15.91 4.74 9.86
N LEU A 240 15.59 5.91 10.42
CA LEU A 240 15.47 6.10 11.88
C LEU A 240 14.32 5.28 12.46
N GLN A 241 13.17 5.20 11.78
CA GLN A 241 12.07 4.31 12.16
C GLN A 241 12.51 2.85 12.14
N LEU A 242 13.27 2.44 11.13
CA LEU A 242 13.83 1.10 11.04
C LEU A 242 14.80 0.79 12.19
N TYR A 243 15.73 1.69 12.49
CA TYR A 243 16.61 1.56 13.66
C TYR A 243 15.82 1.49 14.97
N SER A 244 14.78 2.31 15.12
CA SER A 244 13.90 2.29 16.30
C SER A 244 13.18 0.96 16.43
N SER A 245 12.66 0.41 15.33
CA SER A 245 11.97 -0.88 15.31
C SER A 245 12.90 -2.06 15.67
N LEU A 246 14.18 -1.97 15.30
CA LEU A 246 15.21 -2.94 15.66
C LEU A 246 15.65 -2.81 17.12
N GLY A 247 15.92 -1.59 17.58
CA GLY A 247 16.46 -1.28 18.91
C GLY A 247 15.53 -1.63 20.08
N ILE A 248 14.23 -1.79 19.83
CA ILE A 248 13.28 -2.26 20.86
C ILE A 248 13.59 -3.70 21.29
N HIS A 249 14.23 -4.51 20.44
CA HIS A 249 14.69 -5.83 20.85
C HIS A 249 15.77 -5.76 21.94
N THR A 250 16.69 -4.80 21.84
CA THR A 250 17.81 -4.64 22.77
C THR A 250 17.38 -4.10 24.14
N LEU A 251 16.28 -3.34 24.21
CA LEU A 251 15.85 -2.66 25.43
C LEU A 251 14.74 -3.37 26.22
N HIS A 252 13.93 -4.22 25.57
CA HIS A 252 12.87 -4.97 26.26
C HIS A 252 13.42 -6.02 27.26
N TYR A 253 14.69 -6.42 27.10
CA TYR A 253 15.40 -7.30 28.02
C TYR A 253 16.38 -6.58 28.96
N ALA A 254 16.63 -5.27 28.77
CA ALA A 254 17.66 -4.55 29.49
C ALA A 254 17.12 -3.59 30.57
N PHE A 255 16.22 -2.64 30.26
CA PHE A 255 15.77 -1.63 31.24
C PHE A 255 14.43 -0.95 30.83
N PRO A 256 13.30 -1.17 31.54
CA PRO A 256 12.00 -0.56 31.23
C PRO A 256 11.98 0.98 31.34
N THR A 257 12.80 1.55 32.21
CA THR A 257 12.84 3.00 32.49
C THR A 257 13.57 3.81 31.42
N ILE A 258 14.51 3.20 30.70
CA ILE A 258 15.25 3.85 29.61
C ILE A 258 14.42 3.89 28.32
N GLN A 259 13.45 2.99 28.17
CA GLN A 259 12.54 2.92 27.03
C GLN A 259 11.69 4.19 26.88
N ALA A 260 11.19 4.75 27.99
CA ALA A 260 10.47 6.02 27.97
C ALA A 260 11.39 7.17 27.53
N ILE A 261 12.62 7.21 28.04
CA ILE A 261 13.57 8.30 27.81
C ILE A 261 14.13 8.28 26.38
N LEU A 262 14.49 7.11 25.83
CA LEU A 262 15.02 7.02 24.46
C LEU A 262 13.94 7.20 23.40
N VAL A 263 12.71 6.73 23.65
CA VAL A 263 11.57 7.06 22.77
C VAL A 263 11.27 8.55 22.86
N HIS A 264 11.32 9.15 24.06
CA HIS A 264 11.18 10.59 24.21
C HIS A 264 12.30 11.34 23.48
N ILE A 265 13.56 10.91 23.59
CA ILE A 265 14.70 11.55 22.90
C ILE A 265 14.56 11.38 21.39
N ALA A 266 14.24 10.19 20.88
CA ALA A 266 14.06 9.97 19.44
C ALA A 266 12.90 10.79 18.87
N ILE A 267 11.78 10.89 19.61
CA ILE A 267 10.65 11.77 19.26
C ILE A 267 11.08 13.23 19.35
N HIS A 268 11.84 13.62 20.37
CA HIS A 268 12.29 15.00 20.57
C HIS A 268 13.33 15.41 19.53
N THR A 269 14.23 14.52 19.12
CA THR A 269 15.20 14.76 18.04
C THR A 269 14.49 14.81 16.70
N ALA A 270 13.51 13.94 16.46
CA ALA A 270 12.67 14.00 15.26
C ALA A 270 11.83 15.30 15.20
N LEU A 271 11.24 15.72 16.32
CA LEU A 271 10.51 16.99 16.43
C LEU A 271 11.42 18.22 16.33
N TYR A 272 12.65 18.13 16.84
CA TYR A 272 13.63 19.21 16.74
C TYR A 272 14.15 19.37 15.30
N GLU A 273 14.41 18.27 14.60
CA GLU A 273 14.72 18.31 13.16
C GLU A 273 13.51 18.80 12.36
N PHE A 274 12.28 18.37 12.70
CA PHE A 274 11.06 18.88 12.05
C PHE A 274 10.84 20.38 12.29
N SER A 275 11.16 20.86 13.49
CA SER A 275 11.09 22.28 13.85
C SER A 275 12.16 23.12 13.13
N LEU A 276 13.37 22.58 12.96
CA LEU A 276 14.41 23.22 12.14
C LEU A 276 14.01 23.28 10.65
N ILE A 277 13.37 22.24 10.13
CA ILE A 277 12.88 22.19 8.75
C ILE A 277 11.76 23.23 8.55
N CYS A 278 10.82 23.36 9.50
CA CYS A 278 9.78 24.39 9.46
C CYS A 278 10.32 25.81 9.68
N ALA A 279 11.38 25.99 10.47
CA ALA A 279 12.02 27.29 10.69
C ALA A 279 12.89 27.76 9.49
N CYS A 280 13.27 26.85 8.57
CA CYS A 280 14.06 27.16 7.38
C CYS A 280 13.22 27.49 6.12
N GLN A 281 11.90 27.73 6.24
CA GLN A 281 11.16 28.45 5.20
C GLN A 281 11.08 29.94 5.55
N PRO A 282 11.97 30.82 5.05
CA PRO A 282 11.71 32.24 5.08
C PRO A 282 10.71 32.60 3.97
N TYR A 283 9.65 33.28 4.37
CA TYR A 283 8.92 34.31 3.63
C TYR A 283 9.53 34.67 2.25
N VAL A 284 9.01 34.08 1.17
CA VAL A 284 9.09 34.66 -0.18
C VAL A 284 7.70 35.16 -0.55
N ALA A 285 7.23 36.17 0.18
CA ALA A 285 6.00 36.88 -0.15
C ALA A 285 5.98 38.25 0.53
N MET A 286 6.94 39.12 0.22
CA MET A 286 6.74 40.58 0.26
C MET A 286 7.98 41.29 -0.26
N GLY A 287 7.81 42.04 -1.36
CA GLY A 287 8.69 43.14 -1.71
C GLY A 287 9.41 43.01 -3.04
N GLN A 288 8.72 43.27 -4.15
CA GLN A 288 9.24 44.19 -5.19
C GLN A 288 8.07 44.96 -5.82
N ARG A 289 7.94 46.23 -5.42
CA ARG A 289 7.40 47.34 -6.22
C ARG A 289 8.57 47.98 -6.99
N SER A 290 8.24 48.75 -8.03
CA SER A 290 9.08 49.50 -9.00
C SER A 290 9.89 48.64 -9.98
N PHE A 291 9.76 48.76 -11.30
CA PHE A 291 9.45 49.92 -12.15
C PHE A 291 8.13 49.83 -12.92
#